data_AF-A0A0D5ZCE7-F1
#
_entry.id   AF-A0A0D5ZCE7-F1
#
_cell.length_a   1.000
_cell.length_b   1.000
_cell.length_c   1.000
_cell.angle_alpha   90.00
_cell.angle_beta   90.00
_cell.angle_gamma   90.00
#
_symmetry.space_group_name_H-M   'P 1'
#
loop_
_entity.id
_entity.type
_entity.pdbx_description
1 polymer ?
#
loop_
_entity_poly.entity_id
_entity_poly.type
_entity_poly.pdbx_seq_one_letter_code
_entity_poly.pdbx_strand_id
1 'polypeptide(L)'
;MRTRRYKFFILSLLVPALLSSCSPSYTPPAESAVPQKTQSGEKTALAGQGQYLSMTYTQYVNGKNADQGMVMRVMTYDLSSKKMTKLADVPYTSQYPLSVVSLPDHKIYYSAD
;
A
#
# COMPACT_ATOMS: atom_id res chain seq x y z
N MET A 1 29.62 41.73 13.52
CA MET A 1 28.58 41.91 12.48
C MET A 1 28.71 41.01 11.22
N ARG A 2 29.67 40.05 11.14
CA ARG A 2 29.89 39.23 9.92
C ARG A 2 29.20 37.86 9.90
N THR A 3 28.86 37.28 11.05
CA THR A 3 28.33 35.90 11.14
C THR A 3 26.81 35.78 10.96
N ARG A 4 26.07 36.88 11.04
CA ARG A 4 24.60 36.87 10.88
C ARG A 4 24.16 36.83 9.40
N ARG A 5 25.00 37.38 8.50
CA ARG A 5 24.70 37.44 7.05
C ARG A 5 24.90 36.09 6.35
N TYR A 6 25.89 35.29 6.76
CA TYR A 6 26.15 33.98 6.13
C TYR A 6 25.02 32.96 6.37
N LYS A 7 24.41 32.97 7.56
CA LYS A 7 23.27 32.08 7.88
C LYS A 7 22.04 32.35 7.02
N PHE A 8 21.75 33.62 6.72
CA PHE A 8 20.67 33.99 5.79
C PHE A 8 20.99 33.62 4.34
N PHE A 9 22.25 33.75 3.93
CA PHE A 9 22.68 33.33 2.59
C PHE A 9 22.60 31.81 2.39
N ILE A 10 22.98 31.00 3.38
CA ILE A 10 22.85 29.54 3.29
C ILE A 10 21.38 29.11 3.29
N LEU A 11 20.53 29.75 4.09
CA LEU A 11 19.10 29.43 4.13
C LEU A 11 18.41 29.79 2.80
N SER A 12 18.82 30.87 2.13
CA SER A 12 18.27 31.31 0.84
C SER A 12 18.61 30.36 -0.32
N LEU A 13 19.77 29.68 -0.27
CA LEU A 13 20.20 28.78 -1.33
C LEU A 13 19.57 27.37 -1.26
N LEU A 14 19.08 26.97 -0.09
CA LEU A 14 18.52 25.63 0.17
C LEU A 14 17.02 25.50 -0.18
N VAL A 15 16.30 26.62 -0.29
CA VAL A 15 14.86 26.65 -0.57
C VAL A 15 14.49 26.38 -2.04
N PRO A 16 15.25 26.85 -3.06
CA PRO A 16 14.91 26.57 -4.47
C PRO A 16 15.16 25.11 -4.89
N ALA A 17 16.04 24.39 -4.19
CA ALA A 17 16.41 23.01 -4.54
C ALA A 17 15.32 21.96 -4.21
N LEU A 18 14.31 22.33 -3.41
CA LEU A 18 13.25 21.41 -2.97
C LEU A 18 11.97 21.48 -3.83
N LEU A 19 11.90 22.39 -4.81
CA LEU A 19 10.68 22.60 -5.62
C LEU A 19 10.77 22.06 -7.06
N SER A 20 11.87 21.40 -7.46
CA SER A 20 12.06 20.88 -8.82
C SER A 20 11.78 19.38 -9.00
N SER A 21 10.83 18.80 -8.27
CA SER A 21 10.36 17.43 -8.53
C SER A 21 8.84 17.39 -8.76
N CYS A 22 8.40 18.09 -9.79
CA CYS A 22 7.13 17.82 -10.46
C CYS A 22 7.42 17.55 -11.93
N SER A 23 7.24 16.32 -12.38
CA SER A 23 7.08 15.99 -13.80
C SER A 23 5.89 15.05 -13.92
N PRO A 24 4.76 15.47 -14.48
CA PRO A 24 3.73 14.56 -14.91
C PRO A 24 3.77 14.43 -16.43
N SER A 25 4.10 13.24 -16.93
CA SER A 25 3.72 12.84 -18.27
C SER A 25 3.94 11.33 -18.43
N TYR A 26 3.00 10.54 -17.88
CA TYR A 26 2.80 9.18 -18.37
C TYR A 26 1.59 9.18 -19.30
N THR A 27 1.87 9.10 -20.60
CA THR A 27 0.87 8.84 -21.64
C THR A 27 0.82 7.32 -21.82
N PRO A 28 -0.31 6.63 -21.54
CA PRO A 28 -0.40 5.21 -21.81
C PRO A 28 -0.43 4.97 -23.34
N PRO A 29 0.31 3.97 -23.86
CA PRO A 29 0.15 3.54 -25.23
C PRO A 29 -1.24 2.93 -25.40
N ALA A 30 -1.98 3.43 -26.39
CA ALA A 30 -3.12 2.70 -26.93
C ALA A 30 -2.59 1.50 -27.70
N GLU A 31 -2.82 0.28 -27.19
CA GLU A 31 -2.62 -0.93 -27.97
C GLU A 31 -3.77 -1.92 -27.75
N SER A 32 -4.59 -1.97 -28.80
CA SER A 32 -5.24 -3.14 -29.40
C SER A 32 -6.07 -4.07 -28.51
N ALA A 33 -7.38 -3.94 -28.69
CA ALA A 33 -8.39 -4.91 -28.30
C ALA A 33 -8.09 -6.32 -28.85
N VAL A 34 -8.12 -7.32 -27.97
CA VAL A 34 -8.37 -8.71 -28.33
C VAL A 34 -9.52 -9.21 -27.43
N PRO A 35 -10.64 -9.69 -28.00
CA PRO A 35 -11.79 -10.12 -27.22
C PRO A 35 -11.59 -11.57 -26.77
N GLN A 36 -11.32 -11.80 -25.48
CA GLN A 36 -11.51 -13.13 -24.90
C GLN A 36 -12.86 -13.22 -24.19
N LYS A 37 -13.72 -14.04 -24.79
CA LYS A 37 -15.03 -14.44 -24.30
C LYS A 37 -14.91 -15.34 -23.07
N THR A 38 -15.65 -14.96 -22.03
CA THR A 38 -16.51 -15.81 -21.18
C THR A 38 -15.85 -16.82 -20.22
N GLN A 39 -15.94 -16.51 -18.93
CA GLN A 39 -16.86 -17.25 -18.04
C GLN A 39 -17.39 -16.32 -16.93
N SER A 40 -18.63 -15.88 -17.15
CA SER A 40 -19.46 -15.18 -16.18
C SER A 40 -19.87 -16.20 -15.13
N GLY A 41 -19.08 -16.30 -14.06
CA GLY A 41 -19.64 -16.59 -12.75
C GLY A 41 -20.36 -15.32 -12.30
N GLU A 42 -21.65 -15.42 -12.02
CA GLU A 42 -22.46 -14.35 -11.43
C GLU A 42 -21.92 -14.07 -10.02
N LYS A 43 -20.80 -13.35 -9.95
CA LYS A 43 -20.34 -12.71 -8.75
C LYS A 43 -21.24 -11.49 -8.62
N THR A 44 -22.27 -11.61 -7.80
CA THR A 44 -22.96 -10.47 -7.21
C THR A 44 -21.88 -9.65 -6.50
N ALA A 45 -21.19 -8.80 -7.26
CA ALA A 45 -20.32 -7.79 -6.71
C ALA A 45 -21.23 -7.03 -5.77
N LEU A 46 -20.98 -7.17 -4.47
CA LEU A 46 -21.71 -6.50 -3.41
C LEU A 46 -21.68 -5.01 -3.76
N ALA A 47 -22.74 -4.54 -4.41
CA ALA A 47 -22.91 -3.16 -4.84
C ALA A 47 -23.03 -2.35 -3.55
N GLY A 48 -21.90 -1.85 -3.07
CA GLY A 48 -21.78 -1.26 -1.74
C GLY A 48 -20.38 -1.32 -1.15
N GLN A 49 -19.47 -2.14 -1.69
CA GLN A 49 -18.06 -2.12 -1.28
C GLN A 49 -17.39 -0.88 -1.89
N GLY A 50 -17.24 0.18 -1.09
CA GLY A 50 -16.51 1.39 -1.45
C GLY A 50 -15.04 1.10 -1.78
N GLN A 51 -14.33 2.08 -2.32
CA GLN A 51 -12.90 1.94 -2.57
C GLN A 51 -12.14 1.73 -1.25
N TYR A 52 -11.21 0.79 -1.24
CA TYR A 52 -10.41 0.46 -0.06
C TYR A 52 -8.96 0.18 -0.45
N LEU A 53 -8.05 0.35 0.51
CA LEU A 53 -6.67 -0.13 0.40
C LEU A 53 -6.56 -1.47 1.12
N SER A 54 -5.88 -2.43 0.48
CA SER A 54 -5.39 -3.63 1.16
C SER A 54 -3.98 -3.37 1.67
N MET A 55 -3.71 -3.70 2.92
CA MET A 55 -2.44 -3.44 3.57
C MET A 55 -1.90 -4.69 4.26
N THR A 56 -0.59 -4.87 4.13
CA THR A 56 0.17 -5.89 4.84
C THR A 56 1.11 -5.21 5.83
N TYR A 57 1.07 -5.64 7.09
CA TYR A 57 1.95 -5.12 8.13
C TYR A 57 2.54 -6.28 8.93
N THR A 58 3.87 -6.39 8.95
CA THR A 58 4.55 -7.41 9.75
C THR A 58 4.83 -6.86 11.15
N GLN A 59 4.49 -7.62 12.18
CA GLN A 59 4.74 -7.20 13.55
C GLN A 59 5.22 -8.34 14.42
N TYR A 60 6.01 -7.98 15.42
CA TYR A 60 6.29 -8.90 16.52
C TYR A 60 5.09 -8.97 17.48
N VAL A 61 4.68 -10.18 17.86
CA VAL A 61 3.63 -10.48 18.84
C VAL A 61 4.20 -10.98 20.17
N ASN A 62 5.43 -11.49 20.18
CA ASN A 62 6.10 -12.05 21.38
C ASN A 62 7.48 -11.40 21.62
N GLY A 63 7.53 -10.07 21.72
CA GLY A 63 8.77 -9.33 21.99
C GLY A 63 9.55 -8.96 20.72
N LYS A 64 10.86 -9.24 20.66
CA LYS A 64 11.72 -8.97 19.48
C LYS A 64 12.31 -10.23 18.85
N ASN A 65 11.80 -11.40 19.22
CA ASN A 65 12.28 -12.67 18.67
C ASN A 65 11.67 -12.88 17.27
N ALA A 66 12.50 -12.94 16.24
CA ALA A 66 12.05 -13.12 14.85
C ALA A 66 11.64 -14.56 14.53
N ASP A 67 12.16 -15.55 15.27
CA ASP A 67 12.01 -16.97 14.93
C ASP A 67 10.64 -17.55 15.34
N GLN A 68 9.99 -16.95 16.35
CA GLN A 68 8.70 -17.42 16.88
C GLN A 68 7.75 -16.27 17.24
N GLY A 69 8.10 -15.06 16.83
CA GLY A 69 7.46 -13.87 17.35
C GLY A 69 6.85 -12.98 16.29
N MET A 70 6.88 -13.30 15.00
CA MET A 70 6.30 -12.42 13.97
C MET A 70 5.02 -12.97 13.35
N VAL A 71 4.11 -12.05 13.03
CA VAL A 71 2.91 -12.31 12.22
C VAL A 71 2.81 -11.29 11.11
N MET A 72 2.19 -11.69 10.01
CA MET A 72 1.73 -10.81 8.97
C MET A 72 0.28 -10.40 9.26
N ARG A 73 0.09 -9.14 9.66
CA ARG A 73 -1.23 -8.54 9.90
C ARG A 73 -1.83 -8.04 8.60
N VAL A 74 -3.01 -8.57 8.29
CA VAL A 74 -3.80 -8.20 7.12
C VAL A 74 -4.82 -7.14 7.54
N MET A 75 -4.79 -5.99 6.88
CA MET A 75 -5.66 -4.87 7.20
C MET A 75 -6.31 -4.31 5.93
N THR A 76 -7.49 -3.74 6.08
CA THR A 76 -8.09 -2.87 5.07
C THR A 76 -8.23 -1.46 5.61
N TYR A 77 -8.11 -0.49 4.71
CA TYR A 77 -8.44 0.90 4.99
C TYR A 77 -9.55 1.34 4.04
N ASP A 78 -10.72 1.64 4.60
CA ASP A 78 -11.85 2.14 3.83
C ASP A 78 -11.67 3.63 3.54
N LEU A 79 -11.66 4.01 2.25
CA LEU A 79 -11.35 5.39 1.84
C LEU A 79 -12.48 6.38 2.15
N SER A 80 -13.72 5.90 2.29
CA SER A 80 -14.88 6.76 2.55
C SER A 80 -14.97 7.14 4.02
N SER A 81 -15.02 6.13 4.89
CA SER A 81 -15.11 6.25 6.34
C SER A 81 -13.78 6.57 7.00
N LYS A 82 -12.65 6.47 6.27
CA LYS A 82 -11.29 6.64 6.78
C LYS A 82 -10.95 5.67 7.90
N LYS A 83 -11.62 4.52 7.94
CA LYS A 83 -11.50 3.53 9.01
C LYS A 83 -10.51 2.43 8.61
N MET A 84 -9.58 2.15 9.51
CA MET A 84 -8.71 0.99 9.42
C MET A 84 -9.34 -0.21 10.14
N THR A 85 -9.33 -1.37 9.48
CA THR A 85 -9.87 -2.62 10.03
C THR A 85 -8.80 -3.71 9.94
N LYS A 86 -8.48 -4.34 11.07
CA LYS A 86 -7.71 -5.59 11.10
C LYS A 86 -8.62 -6.74 10.68
N LEU A 87 -8.21 -7.54 9.71
CA LEU A 87 -8.97 -8.70 9.27
C LEU A 87 -8.41 -10.01 9.83
N ALA A 88 -7.09 -10.18 9.79
CA ALA A 88 -6.43 -11.41 10.24
C ALA A 88 -4.99 -11.14 10.66
N ASP A 89 -4.45 -12.05 11.48
CA ASP A 89 -3.02 -12.26 11.61
C ASP A 89 -2.70 -13.62 10.98
N VAL A 90 -1.73 -13.64 10.06
CA VAL A 90 -1.25 -14.82 9.35
C VAL A 90 0.16 -15.14 9.85
N PRO A 91 0.54 -16.42 10.02
CA PRO A 91 1.91 -16.78 10.38
C PRO A 91 2.93 -16.18 9.41
N TYR A 92 4.04 -15.66 9.95
CA TYR A 92 5.16 -15.20 9.15
C TYR A 92 6.00 -16.41 8.74
N THR A 93 5.78 -16.97 7.54
CA THR A 93 6.56 -18.12 7.04
C THR A 93 7.36 -17.84 5.78
N SER A 94 7.04 -16.77 5.04
CA SER A 94 7.74 -16.43 3.80
C SER A 94 8.80 -15.34 3.99
N GLN A 95 9.85 -15.40 3.16
CA GLN A 95 10.88 -14.35 3.09
C GLN A 95 10.29 -12.99 2.68
N TYR A 96 9.23 -13.01 1.86
CA TYR A 96 8.51 -11.83 1.39
C TYR A 96 7.03 -11.94 1.78
N PRO A 97 6.68 -11.62 3.05
CA PRO A 97 5.32 -11.74 3.57
C PRO A 97 4.42 -10.66 2.96
N LEU A 98 3.57 -11.07 2.04
CA LEU A 98 2.64 -10.21 1.31
C LEU A 98 1.23 -10.75 1.45
N SER A 99 0.26 -9.85 1.53
CA SER A 99 -1.16 -10.19 1.51
C SER A 99 -1.98 -9.21 0.67
N VAL A 100 -3.06 -9.73 0.08
CA VAL A 100 -4.06 -8.96 -0.67
C VAL A 100 -5.45 -9.41 -0.24
N VAL A 101 -6.31 -8.44 0.04
CA VAL A 101 -7.72 -8.64 0.40
C VAL A 101 -8.60 -8.38 -0.82
N SER A 102 -9.40 -9.38 -1.21
CA SER A 102 -10.54 -9.17 -2.11
C SER A 102 -11.83 -9.20 -1.28
N LEU A 103 -12.35 -8.03 -0.93
CA LEU A 103 -13.63 -7.92 -0.25
C LEU A 103 -14.80 -8.46 -1.11
N PRO A 104 -14.85 -8.22 -2.44
CA PRO A 104 -15.91 -8.78 -3.26
C PRO A 104 -15.90 -10.32 -3.32
N ASP A 105 -14.74 -10.95 -3.19
CA ASP A 105 -14.63 -12.43 -3.14
C ASP A 105 -14.67 -13.00 -1.72
N HIS A 106 -14.67 -12.15 -0.69
CA HIS A 106 -14.49 -12.55 0.70
C HIS A 106 -13.24 -13.42 0.92
N LYS A 107 -12.11 -13.04 0.30
CA LYS A 107 -10.85 -13.81 0.32
C LYS A 107 -9.65 -12.96 0.71
N ILE A 108 -8.71 -13.60 1.39
CA ILE A 108 -7.36 -13.11 1.66
C ILE A 108 -6.39 -14.05 0.92
N TYR A 109 -5.55 -13.47 0.06
CA TYR A 109 -4.44 -14.17 -0.59
C TYR A 109 -3.15 -13.76 0.11
N TYR A 110 -2.24 -14.71 0.33
CA TYR A 110 -0.98 -14.44 1.02
C TYR A 110 0.16 -15.33 0.52
N SER A 111 1.39 -14.85 0.66
CA SER A 111 2.61 -15.65 0.45
C SER A 111 2.95 -16.47 1.70
N ALA A 112 3.30 -17.73 1.50
CA ALA A 112 3.72 -18.66 2.55
C ALA A 112 4.68 -19.71 1.97
N ASP A 113 5.61 -20.16 2.80
CA ASP A 113 6.51 -21.30 2.58
C ASP A 113 6.17 -22.44 3.56
#